data_AF-A0AB36E7W6-F1
#
_entry.id   AF-A0AB36E7W6-F1
#
_cell.length_a   1.000
_cell.length_b   1.000
_cell.length_c   1.000
_cell.angle_alpha   90.00
_cell.angle_beta   90.00
_cell.angle_gamma   90.00
#
_symmetry.space_group_name_H-M   'P 1'
#
loop_
_entity.id
_entity.type
_entity.pdbx_description
1 polymer ?
#
loop_
_entity_poly.entity_id
_entity_poly.type
_entity_poly.pdbx_seq_one_letter_code
_entity_poly.pdbx_strand_id
1 'polypeptide(L)'
;MKNKWLFIAGLSGFLCVAIGAFAAHGLSKVLEPKELAWIETGVKYQMFHTIAILAIGILQLCRESLVTNKMANLAAGTWAYGILLFSGSLYGLALGAGKFLVWVTPIGGTLFLIGWLCLAYGGFKSK
;
A
#
# COMPACT_ATOMS: atom_id res chain seq x y z
N MET A 1 8.28 7.58 -21.65
CA MET A 1 7.40 6.51 -21.12
C MET A 1 6.74 7.02 -19.85
N LYS A 2 5.43 6.88 -19.68
CA LYS A 2 4.75 7.33 -18.45
C LYS A 2 5.10 6.36 -17.31
N ASN A 3 5.69 6.86 -16.23
CA ASN A 3 6.03 6.04 -15.06
C ASN A 3 4.79 5.87 -14.18
N LYS A 4 4.07 4.76 -14.40
CA LYS A 4 2.83 4.46 -13.67
C LYS A 4 3.02 4.30 -12.17
N TRP A 5 4.21 3.87 -11.72
CA TRP A 5 4.47 3.66 -10.29
C TRP A 5 4.61 4.97 -9.54
N LEU A 6 5.23 5.99 -10.14
CA LEU A 6 5.25 7.33 -9.56
C LEU A 6 3.84 7.92 -9.44
N PHE A 7 3.00 7.71 -10.45
CA PHE A 7 1.60 8.14 -10.39
C PHE A 7 0.84 7.44 -9.25
N ILE A 8 0.95 6.11 -9.17
CA ILE A 8 0.28 5.31 -8.12
C ILE A 8 0.80 5.71 -6.74
N ALA A 9 2.11 5.87 -6.58
CA ALA A 9 2.71 6.28 -5.31
C ALA A 9 2.25 7.69 -4.90
N GLY A 10 2.21 8.65 -5.83
CA GLY A 10 1.72 10.00 -5.57
C GLY A 10 0.26 10.00 -5.13
N LEU A 11 -0.61 9.28 -5.86
CA LEU A 11 -2.02 9.17 -5.51
C LEU A 11 -2.23 8.46 -4.16
N SER A 12 -1.52 7.35 -3.93
CA SER A 12 -1.60 6.61 -2.67
C SER A 12 -1.08 7.43 -1.49
N GLY A 13 -0.01 8.19 -1.67
CA GLY A 13 0.54 9.09 -0.65
C GLY A 13 -0.43 10.21 -0.29
N PHE A 14 -1.05 10.82 -1.31
CA PHE A 14 -2.12 11.80 -1.11
C PHE A 14 -3.26 11.22 -0.27
N LEU A 15 -3.79 10.05 -0.65
CA LEU A 15 -4.88 9.39 0.09
C LEU A 15 -4.47 9.02 1.51
N CYS A 16 -3.22 8.56 1.70
CA CYS A 16 -2.70 8.20 3.02
C CYS A 16 -2.71 9.39 3.98
N VAL A 17 -2.26 10.56 3.51
CA VAL A 17 -2.28 11.81 4.29
C VAL A 17 -3.70 12.27 4.53
N ALA A 18 -4.55 12.28 3.49
CA ALA A 18 -5.93 12.74 3.61
C ALA A 18 -6.74 11.90 4.62
N ILE A 19 -6.67 10.57 4.51
CA ILE A 19 -7.39 9.65 5.40
C ILE A 19 -6.84 9.75 6.82
N GLY A 20 -5.51 9.76 7.00
CA GLY A 20 -4.89 9.87 8.32
C GLY A 20 -5.26 11.18 9.04
N ALA A 21 -5.19 12.31 8.33
CA ALA A 21 -5.55 13.61 8.89
C ALA A 21 -7.04 13.67 9.26
N PHE A 22 -7.93 13.17 8.37
CA PHE A 22 -9.37 13.15 8.60
C PHE A 22 -9.75 12.22 9.76
N ALA A 23 -9.09 11.08 9.91
CA ALA A 23 -9.31 10.18 11.03
C ALA A 23 -8.93 10.83 12.38
N ALA A 24 -7.75 11.44 12.45
CA ALA A 24 -7.25 12.04 13.68
C ALA A 24 -8.05 13.28 14.14
N HIS A 25 -8.48 14.13 13.20
CA HIS A 25 -9.09 15.42 13.53
C HIS A 25 -10.60 15.44 13.29
N GLY A 26 -11.08 14.79 12.22
CA GLY A 26 -12.47 14.83 11.78
C GLY A 26 -13.35 13.69 12.34
N LEU A 27 -12.77 12.52 12.62
CA LEU A 27 -13.52 11.32 13.03
C LEU A 27 -13.24 10.86 14.47
N SER A 28 -12.26 11.44 15.16
CA SER A 28 -11.85 10.99 16.50
C SER A 28 -12.93 11.10 17.58
N LYS A 29 -13.95 11.94 17.37
CA LYS A 29 -15.12 12.09 18.26
C LYS A 29 -16.33 11.24 17.85
N VAL A 30 -16.28 10.63 16.67
CA VAL A 30 -17.41 9.90 16.06
C VAL A 30 -17.15 8.41 16.07
N LEU A 31 -15.90 8.00 15.84
CA LEU A 31 -15.50 6.60 15.77
C LEU A 31 -15.05 6.09 17.13
N GLU A 32 -15.37 4.83 17.38
CA GLU A 32 -14.90 4.09 18.56
C GLU A 32 -13.37 3.87 18.48
N PRO A 33 -12.68 3.68 19.63
CA PRO A 33 -11.24 3.46 19.64
C PRO A 33 -10.76 2.33 18.72
N LYS A 34 -11.55 1.27 18.59
CA LYS A 34 -11.27 0.13 17.71
C LYS A 34 -11.29 0.51 16.22
N GLU A 35 -12.22 1.37 15.82
CA GLU A 35 -12.39 1.81 14.43
C GLU A 35 -11.26 2.77 14.05
N LEU A 36 -10.88 3.67 14.96
CA LEU A 36 -9.69 4.51 14.80
C LEU A 36 -8.43 3.67 14.65
N ALA A 37 -8.26 2.62 15.46
CA ALA A 37 -7.13 1.71 15.36
C ALA A 37 -7.06 0.95 14.02
N TRP A 38 -8.21 0.62 13.41
CA TRP A 38 -8.27 0.07 12.07
C TRP A 38 -7.77 1.06 11.01
N ILE A 39 -8.21 2.32 11.08
CA ILE A 39 -7.72 3.36 10.16
C ILE A 39 -6.22 3.57 10.34
N GLU A 40 -5.73 3.68 11.58
CA GLU A 40 -4.31 3.85 11.87
C GLU A 40 -3.48 2.71 11.28
N THR A 41 -3.93 1.46 11.46
CA THR A 41 -3.28 0.28 10.88
C THR A 41 -3.32 0.33 9.35
N GLY A 42 -4.45 0.67 8.75
CA GLY A 42 -4.59 0.80 7.30
C GLY A 42 -3.64 1.84 6.72
N VAL A 43 -3.58 3.04 7.32
CA VAL A 43 -2.72 4.16 6.93
C VAL A 43 -1.25 3.77 7.06
N LYS A 44 -0.87 3.12 8.16
CA LYS A 44 0.50 2.66 8.39
C LYS A 44 0.96 1.70 7.28
N TYR A 45 0.19 0.66 7.00
CA TYR A 45 0.55 -0.29 5.95
C TYR A 45 0.51 0.34 4.56
N GLN A 46 -0.45 1.23 4.29
CA GLN A 46 -0.51 1.97 3.04
C GLN A 46 0.74 2.82 2.84
N MET A 47 1.21 3.54 3.85
CA MET A 47 2.38 4.41 3.74
C MET A 47 3.66 3.61 3.46
N PHE A 48 3.91 2.52 4.19
CA PHE A 48 5.09 1.67 3.95
C PHE A 48 5.17 1.17 2.51
N HIS A 49 4.03 0.72 1.98
CA HIS A 49 3.96 0.14 0.64
C HIS A 49 3.93 1.22 -0.44
N THR A 50 3.39 2.40 -0.13
CA THR A 50 3.47 3.58 -1.00
C THR A 50 4.91 4.04 -1.18
N ILE A 51 5.69 4.11 -0.10
CA ILE A 51 7.11 4.47 -0.16
C ILE A 51 7.90 3.42 -0.95
N ALA A 52 7.60 2.14 -0.77
CA ALA A 52 8.21 1.07 -1.56
C ALA A 52 7.90 1.20 -3.07
N ILE A 53 6.65 1.49 -3.44
CA ILE A 53 6.26 1.75 -4.84
C ILE A 53 6.94 3.02 -5.37
N LEU A 54 7.05 4.08 -4.57
CA LEU A 54 7.76 5.30 -4.92
C LEU A 54 9.23 5.00 -5.25
N ALA A 55 9.91 4.19 -4.42
CA ALA A 55 11.29 3.79 -4.64
C ALA A 55 11.45 3.04 -5.98
N ILE A 56 10.57 2.09 -6.30
CA ILE A 56 10.57 1.42 -7.61
C ILE A 56 10.35 2.42 -8.75
N GLY A 57 9.45 3.38 -8.57
CA GLY A 57 9.20 4.45 -9.53
C GLY A 57 10.45 5.31 -9.78
N ILE A 58 11.14 5.74 -8.73
CA ILE A 58 12.36 6.55 -8.83
C ILE A 58 13.48 5.77 -9.52
N LEU A 59 13.72 4.51 -9.12
CA LEU A 59 14.77 3.69 -9.72
C LEU A 59 14.53 3.43 -11.22
N GLN A 60 13.27 3.36 -11.67
CA GLN A 60 12.94 3.29 -13.09
C GLN A 60 13.35 4.54 -13.88
N LEU A 61 13.38 5.72 -13.25
CA LEU A 61 13.88 6.94 -13.88
C LEU A 61 15.39 6.90 -14.06
N CYS A 62 16.11 6.32 -13.11
CA CYS A 62 17.56 6.19 -13.11
C CYS A 62 18.08 5.11 -14.10
N ARG A 63 17.19 4.36 -14.75
CA ARG A 63 17.53 3.26 -15.69
C ARG A 63 18.44 2.17 -15.08
N GLU A 64 18.34 1.96 -13.78
CA GLU A 64 19.08 0.92 -13.05
C GLU A 64 18.71 -0.49 -13.55
N SER A 65 19.72 -1.31 -13.85
CA SER A 65 19.58 -2.71 -14.32
C SER A 65 18.86 -3.60 -13.28
N LEU A 66 19.03 -3.29 -12.00
CA LEU A 66 18.27 -3.88 -10.88
C LEU A 66 16.74 -3.81 -11.08
N VAL A 67 16.27 -2.84 -11.88
CA VAL A 67 14.87 -2.40 -11.98
C VAL A 67 14.26 -2.63 -13.38
N THR A 68 15.03 -3.13 -14.36
CA THR A 68 14.47 -3.73 -15.60
C THR A 68 13.78 -5.08 -15.35
N ASN A 69 13.80 -5.54 -14.11
CA ASN A 69 13.32 -6.85 -13.69
C ASN A 69 11.78 -6.91 -13.61
N LYS A 70 11.20 -7.94 -14.24
CA LYS A 70 9.79 -8.31 -14.09
C LYS A 70 9.39 -8.40 -12.60
N MET A 71 10.32 -8.81 -11.73
CA MET A 71 10.11 -8.93 -10.29
C MET A 71 9.85 -7.60 -9.59
N ALA A 72 10.54 -6.52 -9.96
CA ALA A 72 10.33 -5.19 -9.36
C ALA A 72 8.93 -4.63 -9.72
N ASN A 73 8.51 -4.84 -10.97
CA ASN A 73 7.16 -4.46 -11.41
C ASN A 73 6.08 -5.33 -10.76
N LEU A 74 6.34 -6.62 -10.55
CA LEU A 74 5.44 -7.53 -9.83
C LEU A 74 5.32 -7.13 -8.35
N ALA A 75 6.44 -6.77 -7.71
CA ALA A 75 6.46 -6.25 -6.35
C ALA A 75 5.58 -5.00 -6.22
N ALA A 76 5.83 -3.98 -7.04
CA ALA A 76 5.04 -2.75 -7.03
C ALA A 76 3.54 -3.00 -7.31
N GLY A 77 3.22 -3.91 -8.25
CA GLY A 77 1.83 -4.28 -8.56
C GLY A 77 1.13 -4.96 -7.38
N THR A 78 1.75 -5.97 -6.79
CA THR A 78 1.19 -6.71 -5.64
C THR A 78 1.05 -5.81 -4.41
N TRP A 79 1.99 -4.91 -4.16
CA TRP A 79 1.83 -3.88 -3.12
C TRP A 79 0.67 -2.93 -3.40
N ALA A 80 0.48 -2.47 -4.64
CA ALA A 80 -0.63 -1.58 -4.99
C ALA A 80 -1.99 -2.27 -4.76
N TYR A 81 -2.15 -3.52 -5.20
CA TYR A 81 -3.36 -4.29 -4.92
C TYR A 81 -3.50 -4.63 -3.43
N GLY A 82 -2.39 -4.89 -2.74
CA GLY A 82 -2.36 -5.08 -1.29
C GLY A 82 -2.89 -3.85 -0.55
N ILE A 83 -2.54 -2.63 -0.98
CA ILE A 83 -3.08 -1.38 -0.40
C ILE A 83 -4.59 -1.34 -0.52
N LEU A 84 -5.13 -1.64 -1.71
CA LEU A 84 -6.57 -1.62 -1.94
C LEU A 84 -7.30 -2.65 -1.08
N LEU A 85 -6.79 -3.88 -0.99
CA LEU A 85 -7.46 -4.96 -0.28
C LEU A 85 -7.23 -4.91 1.24
N PHE A 86 -6.01 -4.63 1.70
CA PHE A 86 -5.67 -4.58 3.13
C PHE A 86 -6.12 -3.25 3.75
N SER A 87 -5.55 -2.13 3.28
CA SER A 87 -5.83 -0.81 3.88
C SER A 87 -7.25 -0.36 3.56
N GLY A 88 -7.70 -0.55 2.32
CA GLY A 88 -9.06 -0.20 1.91
C GLY A 88 -10.15 -0.96 2.70
N SER A 89 -9.93 -2.25 2.99
CA SER A 89 -10.89 -3.02 3.82
C SER A 89 -10.95 -2.53 5.26
N LEU A 90 -9.81 -2.16 5.87
CA LEU A 90 -9.78 -1.59 7.22
C LEU A 90 -10.47 -0.22 7.28
N TYR A 91 -10.29 0.63 6.26
CA TYR A 91 -11.04 1.89 6.16
C TYR A 91 -12.53 1.66 6.02
N GLY A 92 -12.93 0.72 5.16
CA GLY A 92 -14.33 0.33 4.99
C GLY A 92 -14.93 -0.16 6.31
N LEU A 93 -14.25 -1.06 7.02
CA LEU A 93 -14.69 -1.59 8.31
C LEU A 93 -14.87 -0.48 9.35
N ALA A 94 -13.92 0.47 9.42
CA ALA A 94 -14.01 1.60 10.35
C ALA A 94 -15.16 2.56 10.03
N LEU A 95 -15.57 2.64 8.76
CA LEU A 95 -16.69 3.49 8.30
C LEU A 95 -18.01 2.73 8.20
N GLY A 96 -18.12 1.55 8.80
CA GLY A 96 -19.37 0.79 8.90
C GLY A 96 -19.70 -0.09 7.68
N ALA A 97 -18.74 -0.35 6.78
CA ALA A 97 -18.94 -1.33 5.71
C ALA A 97 -19.06 -2.77 6.27
N GLY A 98 -19.57 -3.69 5.44
CA GLY A 98 -19.93 -5.03 5.87
C GLY A 98 -18.77 -5.83 6.49
N LYS A 99 -19.07 -6.59 7.55
CA LYS A 99 -18.10 -7.44 8.28
C LYS A 99 -17.36 -8.47 7.41
N PHE A 100 -17.87 -8.77 6.21
CA PHE A 100 -17.18 -9.64 5.25
C PHE A 100 -15.80 -9.12 4.86
N LEU A 101 -15.56 -7.79 4.96
CA LEU A 101 -14.27 -7.17 4.69
C LEU A 101 -13.14 -7.69 5.59
N VAL A 102 -13.45 -8.26 6.76
CA VAL A 102 -12.47 -8.94 7.62
C VAL A 102 -11.77 -10.09 6.88
N TRP A 103 -12.45 -10.74 5.93
CA TRP A 103 -11.86 -11.80 5.11
C TRP A 103 -11.05 -11.26 3.91
N VAL A 104 -11.21 -9.98 3.57
CA VAL A 104 -10.46 -9.32 2.49
C VAL A 104 -9.09 -8.87 2.98
N THR A 105 -8.98 -8.42 4.24
CA THR A 105 -7.72 -7.94 4.82
C THR A 105 -6.58 -8.96 4.70
N PRO A 106 -6.75 -10.27 5.03
CA PRO A 106 -5.68 -11.26 4.90
C PRO A 106 -5.20 -11.48 3.46
N ILE A 107 -6.09 -11.32 2.47
CA ILE A 107 -5.73 -11.43 1.05
C ILE A 107 -4.78 -10.29 0.68
N GLY A 108 -5.10 -9.06 1.09
CA GLY A 108 -4.21 -7.91 0.91
C GLY A 108 -2.87 -8.09 1.62
N GLY A 109 -2.88 -8.63 2.84
CA GLY A 109 -1.65 -8.94 3.59
C GLY A 109 -0.78 -9.97 2.87
N THR A 110 -1.39 -10.98 2.25
CA THR A 110 -0.68 -11.97 1.44
C THR A 110 -0.02 -11.32 0.21
N LEU A 111 -0.70 -10.38 -0.45
CA LEU A 111 -0.11 -9.63 -1.57
C LEU A 111 1.07 -8.77 -1.12
N PHE A 112 1.01 -8.18 0.07
CA PHE A 112 2.16 -7.48 0.66
C PHE A 112 3.37 -8.39 0.81
N LEU A 113 3.17 -9.58 1.39
CA LEU A 113 4.23 -10.58 1.53
C LEU A 113 4.82 -11.00 0.19
N ILE A 114 3.97 -11.30 -0.80
CA ILE A 114 4.40 -11.65 -2.16
C ILE A 114 5.27 -10.54 -2.76
N GLY A 115 4.88 -9.28 -2.60
CA GLY A 115 5.67 -8.17 -3.14
C GLY A 115 7.05 -8.05 -2.51
N TRP A 116 7.17 -8.22 -1.20
CA TRP A 116 8.47 -8.25 -0.51
C TRP A 116 9.32 -9.44 -0.93
N LEU A 117 8.74 -10.62 -1.10
CA LEU A 117 9.44 -11.79 -1.64
C LEU A 117 9.93 -11.56 -3.07
N CYS A 118 9.12 -10.93 -3.93
CA CYS A 118 9.50 -10.57 -5.29
C CYS A 118 10.70 -9.61 -5.29
N LEU A 119 10.68 -8.60 -4.43
CA LEU A 119 11.80 -7.66 -4.29
C LEU A 119 13.07 -8.39 -3.79
N ALA A 120 12.95 -9.21 -2.76
CA ALA A 120 14.08 -9.96 -2.20
C ALA A 120 14.71 -10.91 -3.24
N TYR A 121 13.88 -11.68 -3.95
CA TYR A 121 14.34 -12.56 -5.02
C TYR A 121 14.95 -11.78 -6.19
N GLY A 122 14.32 -10.67 -6.59
CA GLY A 122 14.83 -9.79 -7.64
C GLY A 122 16.21 -9.23 -7.30
N GLY A 123 16.41 -8.76 -6.07
CA GLY A 123 17.67 -8.24 -5.54
C GLY A 123 18.77 -9.30 -5.41
N PHE A 124 18.41 -10.54 -5.09
CA PHE A 124 19.37 -11.65 -5.05
C PHE A 124 19.84 -12.07 -6.45
N LYS A 125 18.97 -11.95 -7.46
CA LYS A 125 19.26 -12.34 -8.85
C LYS A 125 20.01 -11.27 -9.65
N SER A 126 19.90 -10.01 -9.24
CA SER A 126 20.66 -8.90 -9.83
C SER A 126 22.13 -8.99 -9.42
N LYS A 127 22.98 -9.32 -10.39
CA LYS A 127 24.43 -9.13 -10.30
C LYS A 127 24.78 -7.72 -10.73
#